data_AF-A0A7V3YKA2-F1
#
_entry.id   AF-A0A7V3YKA2-F1
#
_cell.length_a   1.000
_cell.length_b   1.000
_cell.length_c   1.000
_cell.angle_alpha   90.00
_cell.angle_beta   90.00
_cell.angle_gamma   90.00
#
_symmetry.space_group_name_H-M   'P 1'
#
loop_
_entity.id
_entity.type
_entity.pdbx_description
1 polymer ?
#
loop_
_entity_poly.entity_id
_entity_poly.type
_entity_poly.pdbx_seq_one_letter_code
_entity_poly.pdbx_strand_id
1 'polypeptide(L)'
;MKKFLCLFFLTLFAFPAFSQEDPFAQARERMLEQDIIARGITDPRVIEALRRVPRHLFVPKELEKLAYEDTPLPIGHGQTISQPYIVAL
;
A
#
# COMPACT_ATOMS: atom_id res chain seq x y z
N MET A 1 54.06 7.61 -25.50
CA MET A 1 53.76 8.74 -24.60
C MET A 1 52.31 9.14 -24.89
N LYS A 2 51.28 9.05 -24.04
CA LYS A 2 51.12 8.82 -22.60
C LYS A 2 49.90 7.88 -22.44
N LYS A 3 50.05 6.81 -21.66
CA LYS A 3 48.96 5.95 -21.17
C LYS A 3 48.45 6.57 -19.87
N PHE A 4 47.19 6.96 -19.80
CA PHE A 4 46.41 7.19 -18.57
C PHE A 4 45.24 6.21 -18.73
N LEU A 5 45.14 5.04 -18.11
CA LEU A 5 45.23 4.71 -16.68
C LEU A 5 44.55 5.76 -15.79
N CYS A 6 43.22 5.71 -15.76
CA CYS A 6 42.47 6.06 -14.56
C CYS A 6 41.41 4.98 -14.34
N LEU A 7 41.87 3.83 -13.85
CA LEU A 7 41.06 2.86 -13.14
C LEU A 7 40.90 3.44 -11.72
N PHE A 8 39.85 4.23 -11.47
CA PHE A 8 39.55 4.76 -10.13
C PHE A 8 38.28 4.10 -9.59
N PHE A 9 38.49 3.11 -8.74
CA PHE A 9 37.70 2.81 -7.54
C PHE A 9 36.17 2.97 -7.59
N LEU A 10 35.48 1.85 -7.78
CA LEU A 10 34.61 1.22 -6.78
C LEU A 10 34.05 2.16 -5.67
N THR A 11 32.83 2.67 -5.86
CA THR A 11 31.80 2.84 -4.82
C THR A 11 30.45 2.77 -5.55
N LEU A 12 29.71 1.67 -5.55
CA LEU A 12 28.81 1.28 -4.45
C LEU A 12 28.04 2.45 -3.82
N PHE A 13 27.63 3.44 -4.61
CA PHE A 13 26.41 4.17 -4.29
C PHE A 13 25.23 3.25 -4.60
N ALA A 14 24.99 2.29 -3.70
CA ALA A 14 23.62 1.89 -3.43
C ALA A 14 22.91 3.17 -3.02
N PHE A 15 22.25 3.82 -3.98
CA PHE A 15 21.26 4.83 -3.65
C PHE A 15 20.38 4.19 -2.59
N PRO A 16 20.30 4.72 -1.35
CA PRO A 16 19.24 4.29 -0.48
C PRO A 16 17.97 4.54 -1.30
N ALA A 17 17.29 3.46 -1.69
CA ALA A 17 15.98 3.57 -2.30
C ALA A 17 15.17 4.35 -1.27
N PHE A 18 14.94 5.63 -1.53
CA PHE A 18 14.14 6.48 -0.69
C PHE A 18 12.71 5.97 -0.85
N SER A 19 12.39 4.89 -0.16
CA SER A 19 11.04 4.38 -0.03
C SER A 19 10.32 5.45 0.78
N GLN A 20 9.53 6.27 0.12
CA GLN A 20 8.58 7.14 0.80
C GLN A 20 7.75 6.25 1.74
N GLU A 21 7.82 6.51 3.05
CA GLU A 21 7.01 5.78 4.02
C GLU A 21 5.53 5.92 3.64
N ASP A 22 4.81 4.80 3.59
CA ASP A 22 3.37 4.79 3.32
C ASP A 22 2.63 5.35 4.55
N PRO A 23 2.06 6.57 4.48
CA PRO A 23 1.43 7.21 5.63
C PRO A 23 0.15 6.47 6.09
N PHE A 24 -0.35 5.54 5.27
CA PHE A 24 -1.54 4.76 5.58
C PHE A 24 -1.24 3.35 6.11
N ALA A 25 0.03 2.97 6.26
CA ALA A 25 0.39 1.62 6.70
C ALA A 25 -0.29 1.24 8.02
N GLN A 26 -0.31 2.14 9.00
CA GLN A 26 -0.94 1.89 10.29
C GLN A 26 -2.48 1.79 10.20
N ALA A 27 -3.12 2.58 9.33
CA ALA A 27 -4.57 2.50 9.12
C ALA A 27 -4.94 1.17 8.43
N ARG A 28 -4.12 0.73 7.48
CA ARG A 28 -4.28 -0.55 6.80
C ARG A 28 -4.17 -1.74 7.75
N GLU A 29 -3.14 -1.79 8.59
CA GLU A 29 -3.00 -2.88 9.57
C GLU A 29 -4.15 -2.88 10.58
N ARG A 30 -4.60 -1.70 11.05
CA ARG A 30 -5.77 -1.60 11.93
C ARG A 30 -7.03 -2.17 11.29
N MET A 31 -7.30 -1.84 10.02
CA MET A 31 -8.42 -2.40 9.26
C MET A 31 -8.31 -3.93 9.15
N LEU A 32 -7.12 -4.47 8.88
CA LEU A 32 -6.92 -5.92 8.83
C LEU A 32 -7.25 -6.59 10.18
N GLU A 33 -6.75 -6.03 11.28
CA GLU A 33 -6.96 -6.59 12.62
C GLU A 33 -8.44 -6.51 13.04
N GLN A 34 -9.05 -5.34 12.89
CA GLN A 34 -10.36 -5.01 13.48
C GLN A 34 -11.53 -5.39 12.57
N ASP A 35 -11.40 -5.18 11.27
CA ASP A 35 -12.54 -5.29 10.33
C ASP A 35 -12.48 -6.56 9.48
N ILE A 36 -11.32 -7.22 9.36
CA ILE A 36 -11.15 -8.42 8.54
C ILE A 36 -10.96 -9.66 9.42
N ILE A 37 -9.87 -9.71 10.20
CA ILE A 37 -9.46 -10.89 10.97
C ILE A 37 -10.42 -11.12 12.14
N ALA A 38 -10.73 -10.08 12.93
CA ALA A 38 -11.67 -10.19 14.05
C ALA A 38 -13.09 -10.62 13.63
N ARG A 39 -13.43 -10.47 12.34
CA ARG A 39 -14.71 -10.86 11.76
C ARG A 39 -14.67 -12.21 11.03
N GLY A 40 -13.61 -13.00 11.22
CA GLY A 40 -13.53 -14.41 10.84
C GLY A 40 -12.88 -14.70 9.49
N ILE A 41 -12.37 -13.69 8.77
CA ILE A 41 -11.58 -13.93 7.56
C ILE A 41 -10.18 -14.39 7.97
N THR A 42 -9.84 -15.63 7.62
CA THR A 42 -8.61 -16.30 8.09
C THR A 42 -7.70 -16.81 6.97
N ASP A 43 -8.11 -16.76 5.69
CA ASP A 43 -7.24 -17.19 4.59
C ASP A 43 -6.02 -16.25 4.50
N PRO A 44 -4.79 -16.75 4.75
CA PRO A 44 -3.59 -15.93 4.76
C PRO A 44 -3.31 -15.27 3.40
N ARG A 45 -3.78 -15.87 2.29
CA ARG A 45 -3.61 -15.30 0.95
C ARG A 45 -4.47 -14.05 0.77
N VAL A 46 -5.68 -14.05 1.33
CA VAL A 46 -6.58 -12.87 1.30
C VAL A 46 -6.02 -11.77 2.17
N ILE A 47 -5.61 -12.09 3.41
CA ILE A 47 -5.03 -11.12 4.34
C ILE A 47 -3.77 -10.47 3.73
N GLU A 48 -2.89 -11.26 3.13
CA GLU A 48 -1.67 -10.74 2.51
C GLU A 48 -1.96 -9.91 1.26
N ALA A 49 -2.96 -10.28 0.46
CA ALA A 49 -3.38 -9.46 -0.67
C ALA A 49 -3.88 -8.08 -0.20
N LEU A 50 -4.72 -8.02 0.84
CA LEU A 50 -5.23 -6.78 1.41
C LEU A 50 -4.13 -5.93 2.07
N ARG A 51 -3.13 -6.57 2.69
CA ARG A 51 -1.95 -5.90 3.25
C ARG A 51 -1.09 -5.24 2.19
N ARG A 52 -0.89 -5.92 1.06
CA ARG A 52 0.04 -5.48 0.01
C ARG A 52 -0.56 -4.42 -0.92
N VAL A 53 -1.87 -4.45 -1.16
CA VAL A 53 -2.53 -3.54 -2.10
C VAL A 53 -2.86 -2.20 -1.41
N PRO A 54 -2.24 -1.07 -1.79
CA PRO A 54 -2.48 0.23 -1.17
C PRO A 54 -3.83 0.81 -1.64
N ARG A 55 -4.92 0.43 -0.96
CA ARG A 55 -6.30 0.83 -1.31
C ARG A 55 -6.48 2.34 -1.49
N HIS A 56 -5.77 3.16 -0.73
CA HIS A 56 -5.82 4.63 -0.82
C HIS A 56 -5.43 5.17 -2.22
N LEU A 57 -4.67 4.43 -3.03
CA LEU A 57 -4.35 4.84 -4.40
C LEU A 57 -5.54 4.71 -5.39
N PHE A 58 -6.63 4.06 -4.97
CA PHE A 58 -7.83 3.81 -5.78
C PHE A 58 -9.04 4.62 -5.31
N VAL A 59 -8.81 5.61 -4.45
CA VAL A 59 -9.84 6.47 -3.84
C VAL A 59 -9.54 7.93 -4.23
N PRO A 60 -10.55 8.79 -4.46
CA PRO A 60 -10.33 10.22 -4.68
C PRO A 60 -9.50 10.87 -3.56
N LYS A 61 -8.71 11.89 -3.90
CA LYS A 61 -7.72 12.48 -3.00
C LYS A 61 -8.34 13.00 -1.70
N GLU A 62 -9.55 13.52 -1.78
CA GLU A 62 -10.31 14.09 -0.67
C GLU A 62 -10.80 13.02 0.32
N LEU A 63 -10.86 11.76 -0.13
CA LEU A 63 -11.39 10.62 0.61
C LEU A 63 -10.31 9.62 1.05
N GLU A 64 -9.04 9.83 0.70
CA GLU A 64 -7.94 8.92 1.07
C GLU A 64 -7.88 8.62 2.57
N LYS A 65 -8.22 9.60 3.42
CA LYS A 65 -8.26 9.44 4.88
C LYS A 65 -9.27 8.40 5.35
N LEU A 66 -10.31 8.14 4.56
CA LEU A 66 -11.37 7.16 4.82
C LEU A 66 -11.08 5.82 4.11
N ALA A 67 -9.99 5.70 3.37
CA ALA A 67 -9.75 4.55 2.47
C ALA A 67 -9.76 3.18 3.14
N TYR A 68 -9.50 3.13 4.45
CA TYR A 68 -9.43 1.91 5.26
C TYR A 68 -10.56 1.79 6.29
N GLU A 69 -11.58 2.65 6.24
CA GLU A 69 -12.82 2.44 6.98
C GLU A 69 -13.65 1.35 6.29
N ASP A 70 -14.39 0.52 7.05
CA ASP A 70 -15.28 -0.50 6.50
C ASP A 70 -16.59 0.08 5.92
N THR A 71 -16.44 0.99 4.95
CA THR A 71 -17.54 1.69 4.27
C THR A 71 -17.27 1.80 2.77
N PRO A 72 -18.29 1.74 1.90
CA PRO A 72 -18.11 2.05 0.48
C PRO A 72 -17.77 3.53 0.28
N LEU A 73 -16.88 3.81 -0.69
CA LEU A 73 -16.50 5.18 -1.04
C LEU A 73 -16.83 5.48 -2.51
N PRO A 74 -17.34 6.68 -2.85
CA PRO A 74 -17.55 7.07 -4.23
C PRO A 74 -16.21 7.22 -4.97
N ILE A 75 -16.14 6.72 -6.19
CA ILE A 75 -14.95 6.81 -7.07
C ILE A 75 -15.22 7.57 -8.37
N GLY A 76 -16.37 8.23 -8.46
CA GLY A 76 -16.83 8.97 -9.64
C GLY A 76 -17.82 8.18 -10.50
N HIS A 77 -18.44 8.84 -11.48
CA HIS A 77 -19.40 8.25 -12.42
C HIS A 77 -20.57 7.48 -11.77
N GLY A 78 -21.01 7.90 -10.59
CA GLY A 78 -22.05 7.22 -9.82
C GLY A 78 -21.64 5.82 -9.33
N GLN A 79 -20.35 5.49 -9.33
CA GLN A 79 -19.81 4.22 -8.86
C GLN A 79 -19.16 4.37 -7.47
N THR A 80 -19.10 3.25 -6.76
CA THR A 80 -18.42 3.13 -5.47
C THR A 80 -17.39 2.00 -5.51
N ILE A 81 -16.33 2.13 -4.72
CA ILE A 81 -15.49 1.01 -4.34
C ILE A 81 -16.11 0.34 -3.11
N SER A 82 -16.32 -0.98 -3.17
CA SER A 82 -16.88 -1.76 -2.05
C SER A 82 -16.03 -1.64 -0.80
N GLN A 83 -16.66 -1.68 0.37
CA GLN A 83 -15.97 -1.70 1.67
C GLN A 83 -14.95 -2.87 1.78
N PRO A 84 -13.83 -2.70 2.50
CA PRO A 84 -12.80 -3.72 2.70
C PRO A 84 -13.33 -5.11 3.07
N TYR A 85 -14.30 -5.22 3.97
CA TYR A 85 -14.81 -6.53 4.40
C TYR A 85 -15.53 -7.29 3.27
N ILE A 86 -16.32 -6.59 2.45
CA ILE A 86 -17.01 -7.20 1.31
C ILE A 86 -16.03 -7.66 0.23
N VAL A 87 -14.87 -7.01 0.12
CA VAL A 87 -13.79 -7.45 -0.79
C VAL A 87 -13.08 -8.70 -0.25
N ALA A 88 -13.11 -8.92 1.06
CA ALA A 88 -12.43 -10.03 1.73
C ALA A 88 -13.26 -11.34 1.82
N LEU A 89 -14.59 -11.22 1.76
CA LEU A 89 -15.59 -12.30 1.75
C LEU A 89 -15.53 -13.15 0.47
#